data_AF-A0A7K4BZV8-F1
#
_entry.id   AF-A0A7K4BZV8-F1
#
_cell.length_a   1.000
_cell.length_b   1.000
_cell.length_c   1.000
_cell.angle_alpha   90.00
_cell.angle_beta   90.00
_cell.angle_gamma   90.00
#
_symmetry.space_group_name_H-M   'P 1'
#
loop_
_entity.id
_entity.type
_entity.pdbx_description
1 polymer ?
#
loop_
_entity_poly.entity_id
_entity_poly.type
_entity_poly.pdbx_seq_one_letter_code
_entity_poly.pdbx_strand_id
1 'polypeptide(L)'
;MPTNMSKLKNFPKNLSKKIIIGLTGRNDSEVIEKIKNADKLKIKEAGLFLEMLKPNQRQNVYEELEKSKIKKIPLIHVRDDMVKKEFDYLEKKYSPKYYTIHESTFNHLHKWKNYQQKLFLEMNYDNHIEKNVKVEKIGGFCIDLSHLKAAQERNAKEYEYTIKQIKKTKNLCNHLNGYDEIEKRDIHTIKSEKEFNYLKELPKIVFGEKIALEMFNPIEEQIKYKKYLIKLLT
;
A
#
# COMPACT_ATOMS: atom_id res chain seq x y z
N MET A 1 8.64 9.46 -30.28
CA MET A 1 7.96 8.33 -30.97
C MET A 1 6.87 7.80 -30.05
N PRO A 2 5.58 7.89 -30.43
CA PRO A 2 4.51 7.40 -29.58
C PRO A 2 4.45 5.87 -29.71
N THR A 3 4.93 5.15 -28.70
CA THR A 3 4.76 3.70 -28.65
C THR A 3 3.31 3.38 -28.29
N ASN A 4 2.65 2.75 -29.26
CA ASN A 4 1.30 2.19 -29.21
C ASN A 4 1.11 1.33 -27.94
N MET A 5 0.52 1.91 -26.88
CA MET A 5 0.18 1.24 -25.61
C MET A 5 -1.25 0.69 -25.58
N SER A 6 -1.85 0.41 -26.74
CA SER A 6 -3.20 -0.11 -26.89
C SER A 6 -3.24 -1.64 -26.96
N LYS A 7 -2.67 -2.31 -25.95
CA LYS A 7 -3.16 -3.64 -25.54
C LYS A 7 -3.70 -3.51 -24.14
N LEU A 8 -4.90 -2.92 -24.07
CA LEU A 8 -5.73 -2.87 -22.87
C LEU A 8 -5.97 -4.31 -22.40
N LYS A 9 -5.13 -4.79 -21.47
CA LYS A 9 -5.54 -5.88 -20.60
C LYS A 9 -6.77 -5.35 -19.84
N ASN A 10 -7.92 -5.98 -20.06
CA ASN A 10 -9.10 -5.73 -19.26
C ASN A 10 -8.72 -5.85 -17.78
N PHE A 11 -9.19 -4.92 -16.95
CA PHE A 11 -9.02 -5.07 -15.50
C PHE A 11 -9.61 -6.42 -15.09
N PRO A 12 -8.93 -7.21 -14.25
CA PRO A 12 -9.39 -8.55 -13.92
C PRO A 12 -10.80 -8.52 -13.31
N LYS A 13 -11.59 -9.56 -13.62
CA LYS A 13 -13.02 -9.73 -13.34
C LYS A 13 -13.46 -9.65 -11.86
N ASN A 14 -12.60 -9.26 -10.91
CA ASN A 14 -12.96 -9.16 -9.50
C ASN A 14 -12.18 -8.09 -8.72
N LEU A 15 -12.28 -6.83 -9.15
CA LEU A 15 -11.73 -5.65 -8.44
C LEU A 15 -12.19 -5.56 -6.97
N SER A 16 -13.40 -6.03 -6.66
CA SER A 16 -13.95 -5.98 -5.30
C SER A 16 -13.18 -6.86 -4.30
N LYS A 17 -12.57 -7.95 -4.77
CA LYS A 17 -11.64 -8.79 -4.00
C LYS A 17 -10.22 -8.24 -3.98
N LYS A 18 -9.83 -7.38 -4.92
CA LYS A 18 -8.49 -6.77 -4.98
C LYS A 18 -8.34 -5.60 -4.01
N ILE A 19 -9.33 -4.72 -3.96
CA ILE A 19 -9.33 -3.53 -3.11
C ILE A 19 -9.74 -3.93 -1.69
N ILE A 20 -8.89 -3.67 -0.70
CA ILE A 20 -9.12 -3.95 0.72
C ILE A 20 -9.07 -2.65 1.52
N ILE A 21 -9.90 -2.57 2.56
CA ILE A 21 -9.83 -1.46 3.52
C ILE A 21 -8.48 -1.49 4.25
N GLY A 22 -8.02 -0.34 4.73
CA GLY A 22 -6.78 -0.22 5.49
C GLY A 22 -7.00 0.20 6.93
N LEU A 23 -6.21 -0.41 7.80
CA LEU A 23 -6.06 -0.04 9.19
C LEU A 23 -4.91 0.95 9.33
N THR A 24 -5.11 2.16 8.80
CA THR A 24 -4.12 3.27 8.83
C THR A 24 -4.46 4.24 9.95
N GLY A 25 -3.47 4.72 10.69
CA GLY A 25 -3.67 5.71 11.75
C GLY A 25 -2.36 6.40 12.13
N ARG A 26 -2.47 7.63 12.63
CA ARG A 26 -1.32 8.43 13.11
C ARG A 26 -0.77 7.93 14.44
N ASN A 27 -1.58 7.16 15.16
CA ASN A 27 -1.28 6.55 16.44
C ASN A 27 -2.07 5.24 16.57
N ASP A 28 -1.74 4.46 17.59
CA ASP A 28 -2.41 3.20 17.92
C ASP A 28 -3.89 3.36 18.21
N SER A 29 -4.33 4.42 18.89
CA SER A 29 -5.74 4.65 19.18
C SER A 29 -6.59 4.72 17.90
N GLU A 30 -6.13 5.43 16.88
CA GLU A 30 -6.81 5.52 15.57
C GLU A 30 -6.87 4.15 14.85
N VAL A 31 -5.78 3.37 14.92
CA VAL A 31 -5.74 2.02 14.31
C VAL A 31 -6.66 1.05 15.06
N ILE A 32 -6.64 1.08 16.40
CA ILE A 32 -7.50 0.28 17.28
C ILE A 32 -8.97 0.61 17.05
N GLU A 33 -9.32 1.89 16.87
CA GLU A 33 -10.68 2.30 16.52
C GLU A 33 -11.12 1.65 15.20
N LYS A 34 -10.27 1.67 14.18
CA LYS A 34 -10.54 1.01 12.89
C LYS A 34 -10.68 -0.50 13.03
N ILE A 35 -9.88 -1.17 13.87
CA ILE A 35 -10.02 -2.61 14.16
C ILE A 35 -11.39 -2.90 14.78
N LYS A 36 -11.78 -2.15 15.82
CA LYS A 36 -13.09 -2.29 16.48
C LYS A 36 -14.25 -2.04 15.52
N ASN A 37 -14.09 -1.06 14.63
CA ASN A 37 -15.08 -0.77 13.61
C ASN A 37 -15.21 -1.91 12.58
N ALA A 38 -14.07 -2.40 12.08
CA ALA A 38 -14.01 -3.56 11.18
C ALA A 38 -14.72 -4.78 11.78
N ASP A 39 -14.56 -5.01 13.08
CA ASP A 39 -15.24 -6.08 13.81
C ASP A 39 -16.77 -5.94 13.87
N LYS A 40 -17.26 -4.72 14.13
CA LYS A 40 -18.70 -4.40 14.10
C LYS A 40 -19.28 -4.67 12.72
N LEU A 41 -18.53 -4.30 11.67
CA LEU A 41 -18.90 -4.49 10.27
C LEU A 41 -18.59 -5.90 9.73
N LYS A 42 -18.11 -6.82 10.59
CA LYS A 42 -17.77 -8.20 10.25
C LYS A 42 -16.71 -8.34 9.14
N ILE A 43 -15.84 -7.34 8.98
CA ILE A 43 -14.71 -7.40 8.05
C ILE A 43 -13.70 -8.44 8.56
N LYS A 44 -13.23 -9.30 7.64
CA LYS A 44 -12.30 -10.40 7.95
C LYS A 44 -10.93 -10.25 7.28
N GLU A 45 -10.84 -9.37 6.29
CA GLU A 45 -9.62 -9.11 5.52
C GLU A 45 -9.40 -7.59 5.41
N ALA A 46 -8.19 -7.14 5.77
CA ALA A 46 -7.80 -5.72 5.78
C ALA A 46 -6.30 -5.57 5.49
N GLY A 47 -5.87 -4.42 4.99
CA GLY A 47 -4.46 -4.00 4.99
C GLY A 47 -4.09 -3.39 6.36
N LEU A 48 -2.83 -3.48 6.76
CA LEU A 48 -2.35 -2.95 8.04
C LEU A 48 -1.18 -1.99 7.79
N PHE A 49 -1.24 -0.79 8.37
CA PHE A 49 -0.19 0.22 8.19
C PHE A 49 0.45 0.56 9.53
N LEU A 50 1.72 0.21 9.69
CA LEU A 50 2.47 0.30 10.95
C LEU A 50 3.58 1.34 10.91
N GLU A 51 3.85 1.93 9.74
CA GLU A 51 4.95 2.85 9.50
C GLU A 51 4.94 4.07 10.43
N MET A 52 3.76 4.61 10.74
CA MET A 52 3.65 5.76 11.65
C MET A 52 3.76 5.39 13.14
N LEU A 53 3.74 4.08 13.49
CA LEU A 53 3.62 3.62 14.86
C LEU A 53 4.96 3.31 15.50
N LYS A 54 5.17 3.81 16.71
CA LYS A 54 6.31 3.44 17.57
C LYS A 54 6.18 1.99 18.08
N PRO A 55 7.27 1.35 18.57
CA PRO A 55 7.23 -0.04 19.01
C PRO A 55 6.14 -0.35 20.06
N ASN A 56 5.96 0.52 21.05
CA ASN A 56 4.91 0.36 22.07
C ASN A 56 3.50 0.47 21.49
N GLN A 57 3.29 1.35 20.51
CA GLN A 57 2.02 1.52 19.82
C GLN A 57 1.68 0.30 18.95
N ARG A 58 2.67 -0.26 18.25
CA ARG A 58 2.49 -1.49 17.47
C ARG A 58 2.09 -2.66 18.36
N GLN A 59 2.69 -2.78 19.56
CA GLN A 59 2.32 -3.80 20.53
C GLN A 59 0.83 -3.71 20.92
N ASN A 60 0.33 -2.51 21.22
CA ASN A 60 -1.09 -2.29 21.53
C ASN A 60 -2.00 -2.70 20.34
N VAL A 61 -1.58 -2.39 19.11
CA VAL A 61 -2.30 -2.80 17.90
C VAL A 61 -2.31 -4.32 17.73
N TYR A 62 -1.20 -5.02 17.97
CA TYR A 62 -1.14 -6.48 17.90
C TYR A 62 -2.08 -7.13 18.93
N GLU A 63 -2.11 -6.62 20.16
CA GLU A 63 -3.00 -7.11 21.21
C GLU A 63 -4.49 -6.93 20.88
N GLU A 64 -4.85 -5.82 20.22
CA GLU A 64 -6.22 -5.62 19.75
C GLU A 64 -6.55 -6.53 18.56
N LEU A 65 -5.61 -6.70 17.63
CA LEU A 65 -5.75 -7.61 16.49
C LEU A 65 -5.98 -9.06 16.92
N GLU A 66 -5.37 -9.52 18.01
CA GLU A 66 -5.60 -10.85 18.61
C GLU A 66 -7.06 -11.06 19.06
N LYS A 67 -7.67 -10.02 19.61
CA LYS A 67 -9.07 -10.02 20.08
C LYS A 67 -10.05 -9.87 18.91
N SER A 68 -9.57 -9.37 17.78
CA SER A 68 -10.41 -9.02 16.63
C SER A 68 -10.92 -10.22 15.84
N LYS A 69 -11.93 -9.94 15.01
CA LYS A 69 -12.49 -10.87 14.03
C LYS A 69 -11.69 -10.95 12.74
N ILE A 70 -10.68 -10.09 12.54
CA ILE A 70 -9.82 -10.08 11.35
C ILE A 70 -9.00 -11.36 11.29
N LYS A 71 -9.03 -12.05 10.15
CA LYS A 71 -8.37 -13.35 9.94
C LYS A 71 -7.27 -13.31 8.90
N LYS A 72 -7.24 -12.27 8.05
CA LYS A 72 -6.27 -12.17 6.97
C LYS A 72 -5.80 -10.73 6.81
N ILE A 73 -4.49 -10.57 6.74
CA ILE A 73 -3.85 -9.29 6.47
C ILE A 73 -2.87 -9.53 5.32
N PRO A 74 -3.30 -9.41 4.05
CA PRO A 74 -2.46 -9.79 2.92
C PRO A 74 -1.34 -8.78 2.65
N LEU A 75 -1.51 -7.53 3.07
CA LEU A 75 -0.58 -6.42 2.88
C LEU A 75 -0.33 -5.70 4.22
N ILE A 76 0.94 -5.50 4.55
CA ILE A 76 1.39 -4.81 5.76
C ILE A 76 2.44 -3.77 5.38
N HIS A 77 2.19 -2.49 5.66
CA HIS A 77 3.21 -1.45 5.54
C HIS A 77 4.04 -1.37 6.82
N VAL A 78 5.33 -1.63 6.69
CA VAL A 78 6.23 -1.82 7.83
C VAL A 78 7.18 -0.64 8.01
N ARG A 79 7.60 -0.43 9.24
CA ARG A 79 8.63 0.57 9.57
C ARG A 79 10.02 -0.06 9.56
N ASP A 80 11.00 0.75 9.20
CA ASP A 80 12.41 0.35 9.18
C ASP A 80 12.95 -0.10 10.53
N ASP A 81 12.36 0.28 11.67
CA ASP A 81 12.77 -0.12 13.02
C ASP A 81 12.16 -1.45 13.50
N MET A 82 11.19 -2.01 12.78
CA MET A 82 10.55 -3.27 13.16
C MET A 82 11.56 -4.42 13.28
N VAL A 83 11.37 -5.29 14.27
CA VAL A 83 12.29 -6.42 14.51
C VAL A 83 11.76 -7.71 13.89
N LYS A 84 12.65 -8.68 13.64
CA LYS A 84 12.27 -9.98 13.05
C LYS A 84 11.14 -10.69 13.82
N LYS A 85 11.10 -10.57 15.15
CA LYS A 85 10.05 -11.18 15.98
C LYS A 85 8.65 -10.65 15.63
N GLU A 86 8.53 -9.37 15.23
CA GLU A 86 7.26 -8.81 14.78
C GLU A 86 6.82 -9.45 13.45
N PHE A 87 7.75 -9.64 12.51
CA PHE A 87 7.49 -10.35 11.26
C PHE A 87 7.08 -11.81 11.51
N ASP A 88 7.78 -12.52 12.40
CA ASP A 88 7.46 -13.91 12.76
C ASP A 88 6.05 -14.04 13.36
N TYR A 89 5.66 -13.08 14.20
CA TYR A 89 4.31 -13.00 14.74
C TYR A 89 3.25 -12.78 13.63
N LEU A 90 3.45 -11.76 12.80
CA LEU A 90 2.52 -11.43 11.71
C LEU A 90 2.41 -12.56 10.67
N GLU A 91 3.53 -13.22 10.36
CA GLU A 91 3.60 -14.37 9.46
C GLU A 91 2.78 -15.55 9.98
N LYS A 92 3.00 -15.92 11.25
CA LYS A 92 2.29 -17.03 11.89
C LYS A 92 0.80 -16.77 11.99
N LYS A 93 0.39 -15.53 12.27
CA LYS A 93 -1.01 -15.19 12.56
C LYS A 93 -1.83 -14.90 11.30
N TYR A 94 -1.25 -14.22 10.31
CA TYR A 94 -1.99 -13.67 9.17
C TYR A 94 -1.44 -14.08 7.81
N SER A 95 -0.24 -14.68 7.76
CA SER A 95 0.45 -15.12 6.54
C SER A 95 0.39 -14.08 5.40
N PRO A 96 0.84 -12.82 5.65
CA PRO A 96 0.85 -11.78 4.64
C PRO A 96 1.68 -12.20 3.43
N LYS A 97 1.24 -11.72 2.26
CA LYS A 97 1.95 -11.88 1.00
C LYS A 97 2.87 -10.70 0.72
N TYR A 98 2.49 -9.51 1.20
CA TYR A 98 3.15 -8.25 0.89
C TYR A 98 3.53 -7.53 2.19
N TYR A 99 4.82 -7.36 2.44
CA TYR A 99 5.34 -6.41 3.42
C TYR A 99 5.91 -5.23 2.64
N THR A 100 5.30 -4.05 2.74
CA THR A 100 5.67 -2.88 1.95
C THR A 100 6.64 -2.00 2.74
N ILE A 101 7.68 -1.48 2.08
CA ILE A 101 8.80 -0.75 2.68
C ILE A 101 9.18 0.46 1.83
N HIS A 102 9.63 1.53 2.47
CA HIS A 102 10.28 2.66 1.78
C HIS A 102 11.74 2.39 1.47
N GLU A 103 12.30 3.16 0.55
CA GLU A 103 13.66 3.03 0.03
C GLU A 103 14.76 3.00 1.11
N SER A 104 14.65 3.84 2.13
CA SER A 104 15.61 3.93 3.25
C SER A 104 15.80 2.58 3.96
N THR A 105 14.77 1.74 3.94
CA THR A 105 14.74 0.41 4.55
C THR A 105 15.76 -0.56 3.92
N PHE A 106 16.24 -0.29 2.70
CA PHE A 106 17.26 -1.11 2.04
C PHE A 106 18.56 -1.21 2.88
N ASN A 107 18.84 -0.22 3.74
CA ASN A 107 19.98 -0.23 4.66
C ASN A 107 19.84 -1.27 5.80
N HIS A 108 18.62 -1.74 6.06
CA HIS A 108 18.29 -2.54 7.23
C HIS A 108 17.81 -3.96 6.88
N LEU A 109 17.77 -4.35 5.59
CA LEU A 109 17.22 -5.64 5.14
C LEU A 109 17.84 -6.88 5.80
N HIS A 110 19.10 -6.79 6.24
CA HIS A 110 19.81 -7.90 6.88
C HIS A 110 19.11 -8.40 8.15
N LYS A 111 18.39 -7.53 8.86
CA LYS A 111 17.69 -7.90 10.10
C LYS A 111 16.40 -8.70 9.87
N TRP A 112 15.88 -8.72 8.64
CA TRP A 112 14.68 -9.48 8.26
C TRP A 112 15.03 -10.67 7.37
N LYS A 113 16.12 -11.37 7.70
CA LYS A 113 16.51 -12.62 7.05
C LYS A 113 15.30 -13.56 6.89
N ASN A 114 15.15 -14.10 5.68
CA ASN A 114 14.07 -14.99 5.21
C ASN A 114 12.77 -14.28 4.75
N TYR A 115 12.62 -12.97 4.96
CA TYR A 115 11.46 -12.21 4.47
C TYR A 115 11.72 -11.44 3.18
N GLN A 116 12.94 -11.40 2.65
CA GLN A 116 13.33 -10.55 1.50
C GLN A 116 12.39 -10.71 0.30
N GLN A 117 11.99 -11.93 -0.03
CA GLN A 117 11.10 -12.23 -1.18
C GLN A 117 9.63 -11.85 -0.92
N LYS A 118 9.30 -11.41 0.29
CA LYS A 118 8.00 -10.84 0.65
C LYS A 118 8.04 -9.32 0.89
N LEU A 119 9.20 -8.69 0.74
CA LEU A 119 9.33 -7.24 0.83
C LEU A 119 9.00 -6.59 -0.51
N PHE A 120 8.26 -5.50 -0.49
CA PHE A 120 7.76 -4.79 -1.67
C PHE A 120 8.13 -3.32 -1.55
N LEU A 121 8.92 -2.83 -2.49
CA LEU A 121 9.40 -1.45 -2.46
C LEU A 121 8.28 -0.49 -2.84
N GLU A 122 8.06 0.48 -1.98
CA GLU A 122 7.31 1.69 -2.22
C GLU A 122 8.28 2.84 -2.37
N MET A 123 8.18 3.55 -3.50
CA MET A 123 9.02 4.71 -3.73
C MET A 123 8.43 5.91 -2.99
N ASN A 124 9.30 6.70 -2.38
CA ASN A 124 8.95 8.08 -2.07
C ASN A 124 8.75 8.87 -3.37
N TYR A 125 8.18 10.06 -3.26
CA TYR A 125 8.00 10.98 -4.38
C TYR A 125 8.76 12.30 -4.12
N ASP A 126 10.00 12.23 -3.69
CA ASP A 126 10.83 13.37 -3.29
C ASP A 126 11.92 13.74 -4.32
N ASN A 127 11.84 13.22 -5.55
CA ASN A 127 12.88 13.36 -6.58
C ASN A 127 14.24 12.73 -6.20
N HIS A 128 14.23 11.78 -5.26
CA HIS A 128 15.40 11.03 -4.82
C HIS A 128 15.22 9.53 -5.11
N ILE A 129 16.34 8.84 -5.31
CA ILE A 129 16.39 7.37 -5.34
C ILE A 129 17.58 6.95 -4.51
N GLU A 130 17.33 6.16 -3.47
CA GLU A 130 18.39 5.68 -2.60
C GLU A 130 19.36 4.75 -3.37
N LYS A 131 20.68 4.97 -3.19
CA LYS A 131 21.72 4.29 -4.00
C LYS A 131 21.73 2.77 -3.86
N ASN A 132 21.27 2.27 -2.71
CA ASN A 132 21.27 0.86 -2.36
C ASN A 132 19.98 0.12 -2.80
N VAL A 133 19.01 0.83 -3.38
CA VAL A 133 17.75 0.26 -3.86
C VAL A 133 18.03 -0.78 -4.94
N LYS A 134 17.56 -2.00 -4.68
CA LYS A 134 17.74 -3.18 -5.53
C LYS A 134 16.46 -4.01 -5.53
N VAL A 135 15.43 -3.52 -6.22
CA VAL A 135 14.09 -4.14 -6.22
C VAL A 135 14.12 -5.59 -6.72
N GLU A 136 15.07 -5.94 -7.59
CA GLU A 136 15.30 -7.29 -8.09
C GLU A 136 15.73 -8.30 -7.01
N LYS A 137 16.15 -7.82 -5.83
CA LYS A 137 16.54 -8.64 -4.69
C LYS A 137 15.41 -8.90 -3.69
N ILE A 138 14.25 -8.28 -3.88
CA ILE A 138 13.08 -8.41 -3.01
C ILE A 138 11.86 -8.93 -3.81
N GLY A 139 10.71 -9.01 -3.15
CA GLY A 139 9.48 -9.59 -3.71
C GLY A 139 8.87 -8.83 -4.88
N GLY A 140 9.07 -7.50 -4.93
CA GLY A 140 8.63 -6.64 -6.04
C GLY A 140 8.36 -5.21 -5.62
N PHE A 141 7.35 -4.59 -6.23
CA PHE A 141 6.93 -3.21 -5.90
C PHE A 141 5.58 -3.18 -5.19
N CYS A 142 5.47 -2.32 -4.19
CA CYS A 142 4.21 -1.69 -3.81
C CYS A 142 4.16 -0.34 -4.50
N ILE A 143 3.33 -0.19 -5.53
CA ILE A 143 3.17 1.11 -6.18
C ILE A 143 2.11 1.88 -5.41
N ASP A 144 2.52 2.86 -4.60
CA ASP A 144 1.60 3.91 -4.19
C ASP A 144 1.17 4.69 -5.44
N LEU A 145 -0.13 4.65 -5.71
CA LEU A 145 -0.69 5.15 -6.96
C LEU A 145 -0.64 6.68 -7.01
N SER A 146 -0.81 7.36 -5.88
CA SER A 146 -0.76 8.82 -5.81
C SER A 146 0.69 9.33 -5.87
N HIS A 147 1.64 8.64 -5.25
CA HIS A 147 3.07 8.93 -5.34
C HIS A 147 3.52 8.85 -6.79
N LEU A 148 3.11 7.78 -7.50
CA LEU A 148 3.44 7.63 -8.91
C LEU A 148 2.87 8.78 -9.75
N LYS A 149 1.62 9.20 -9.50
CA LYS A 149 1.00 10.34 -10.18
C LYS A 149 1.73 11.65 -9.87
N ALA A 150 2.01 11.92 -8.59
CA ALA A 150 2.75 13.10 -8.14
C ALA A 150 4.16 13.16 -8.75
N ALA A 151 4.86 12.04 -8.81
CA ALA A 151 6.16 11.92 -9.45
C ALA A 151 6.08 12.14 -10.98
N GLN A 152 5.05 11.59 -11.63
CA GLN A 152 4.80 11.82 -13.05
C GLN A 152 4.61 13.32 -13.36
N GLU A 153 3.74 14.00 -12.61
CA GLU A 153 3.39 15.41 -12.82
C GLU A 153 4.54 16.39 -12.52
N ARG A 154 5.60 15.90 -11.87
CA ARG A 154 6.82 16.65 -11.57
C ARG A 154 8.02 16.18 -12.39
N ASN A 155 7.86 15.20 -13.28
CA ASN A 155 8.96 14.56 -14.03
C ASN A 155 10.09 14.08 -13.10
N ALA A 156 9.72 13.46 -11.98
CA ALA A 156 10.67 13.06 -10.95
C ALA A 156 11.36 11.72 -11.29
N LYS A 157 12.58 11.53 -10.78
CA LYS A 157 13.44 10.36 -11.10
C LYS A 157 12.78 9.03 -10.75
N GLU A 158 12.10 8.97 -9.61
CA GLU A 158 11.38 7.81 -9.10
C GLU A 158 10.28 7.34 -10.06
N TYR A 159 9.64 8.23 -10.83
CA TYR A 159 8.65 7.85 -11.84
C TYR A 159 9.32 7.05 -12.96
N GLU A 160 10.38 7.59 -13.55
CA GLU A 160 11.12 6.93 -14.63
C GLU A 160 11.69 5.58 -14.18
N TYR A 161 12.28 5.56 -12.98
CA TYR A 161 12.80 4.35 -12.36
C TYR A 161 11.71 3.29 -12.21
N THR A 162 10.57 3.67 -11.61
CA THR A 162 9.44 2.78 -11.38
C THR A 162 8.92 2.19 -12.69
N ILE A 163 8.64 3.02 -13.69
CA ILE A 163 8.11 2.57 -14.99
C ILE A 163 9.11 1.67 -15.74
N LYS A 164 10.41 1.91 -15.59
CA LYS A 164 11.46 1.06 -16.17
C LYS A 164 11.54 -0.30 -15.48
N GLN A 165 11.51 -0.33 -14.16
CA GLN A 165 11.70 -1.56 -13.38
C GLN A 165 10.44 -2.42 -13.31
N ILE A 166 9.25 -1.82 -13.30
CA ILE A 166 7.98 -2.56 -13.20
C ILE A 166 7.80 -3.57 -14.34
N LYS A 167 8.36 -3.29 -15.52
CA LYS A 167 8.36 -4.19 -16.69
C LYS A 167 9.17 -5.47 -16.46
N LYS A 168 10.09 -5.46 -15.50
CA LYS A 168 10.96 -6.58 -15.12
C LYS A 168 10.51 -7.27 -13.84
N THR A 169 9.63 -6.64 -13.07
CA THR A 169 9.15 -7.13 -11.79
C THR A 169 7.99 -8.10 -11.97
N LYS A 170 8.00 -9.19 -11.20
CA LYS A 170 6.99 -10.26 -11.30
C LYS A 170 5.72 -9.97 -10.50
N ASN A 171 5.85 -9.33 -9.34
CA ASN A 171 4.77 -9.15 -8.38
C ASN A 171 4.55 -7.68 -8.05
N LEU A 172 3.28 -7.29 -7.96
CA LEU A 172 2.87 -5.93 -7.64
C LEU A 172 1.73 -5.94 -6.63
N CYS A 173 1.79 -5.03 -5.68
CA CYS A 173 0.67 -4.57 -4.87
C CYS A 173 0.60 -3.04 -4.91
N ASN A 174 -0.42 -2.45 -4.29
CA ASN A 174 -0.60 -1.01 -4.27
C ASN A 174 -1.03 -0.52 -2.90
N HIS A 175 -0.58 0.68 -2.58
CA HIS A 175 -1.31 1.59 -1.71
C HIS A 175 -2.19 2.49 -2.58
N LEU A 176 -3.36 2.84 -2.03
CA LEU A 176 -4.33 3.69 -2.69
C LEU A 176 -4.88 4.71 -1.70
N ASN A 177 -4.53 5.95 -1.99
CA ASN A 177 -4.88 7.19 -1.33
C ASN A 177 -5.37 8.18 -2.41
N GLY A 178 -5.80 9.35 -1.96
CA GLY A 178 -6.25 10.40 -2.87
C GLY A 178 -5.06 11.18 -3.42
N TYR A 179 -5.33 12.01 -4.41
CA TYR A 179 -4.35 12.90 -5.02
C TYR A 179 -4.90 14.32 -5.09
N ASP A 180 -4.09 15.28 -4.69
CA ASP A 180 -4.34 16.71 -4.87
C ASP A 180 -3.73 17.18 -6.19
N GLU A 181 -4.58 17.52 -7.17
CA GLU A 181 -4.15 17.96 -8.50
C GLU A 181 -3.45 19.32 -8.51
N ILE A 182 -3.76 20.19 -7.54
CA ILE A 182 -3.19 21.54 -7.46
C ILE A 182 -1.80 21.45 -6.83
N GLU A 183 -1.72 20.82 -5.66
CA GLU A 183 -0.48 20.69 -4.89
C GLU A 183 0.43 19.56 -5.41
N LYS A 184 -0.07 18.73 -6.33
CA LYS A 184 0.62 17.59 -6.92
C LYS A 184 1.20 16.63 -5.88
N ARG A 185 0.39 16.29 -4.89
CA ARG A 185 0.81 15.46 -3.74
C ARG A 185 -0.25 14.45 -3.37
N ASP A 186 0.17 13.46 -2.62
CA ASP A 186 -0.72 12.49 -2.01
C ASP A 186 -1.60 13.14 -0.93
N ILE A 187 -2.78 12.57 -0.72
CA ILE A 187 -3.65 12.92 0.40
C ILE A 187 -4.24 11.66 1.05
N HIS A 188 -3.96 11.52 2.34
CA HIS A 188 -4.46 10.40 3.15
C HIS A 188 -5.76 10.71 3.90
N THR A 189 -6.28 11.94 3.86
CA THR A 189 -7.64 12.24 4.34
C THR A 189 -8.47 12.66 3.14
N ILE A 190 -9.32 11.73 2.68
CA ILE A 190 -10.15 11.89 1.50
C ILE A 190 -11.37 12.74 1.86
N LYS A 191 -11.62 13.79 1.09
CA LYS A 191 -12.80 14.66 1.24
C LYS A 191 -13.78 14.48 0.10
N SER A 192 -13.34 13.95 -1.04
CA SER A 192 -14.19 13.77 -2.22
C SER A 192 -13.77 12.55 -3.04
N GLU A 193 -14.76 11.84 -3.63
CA GLU A 193 -14.48 10.78 -4.60
C GLU A 193 -13.67 11.28 -5.82
N LYS A 194 -13.76 12.58 -6.14
CA LYS A 194 -13.00 13.20 -7.23
C LYS A 194 -11.48 13.08 -7.03
N GLU A 195 -11.02 12.97 -5.80
CA GLU A 195 -9.59 12.84 -5.45
C GLU A 195 -9.00 11.50 -5.91
N PHE A 196 -9.82 10.57 -6.42
CA PHE A 196 -9.37 9.34 -7.07
C PHE A 196 -9.42 9.38 -8.60
N ASN A 197 -9.90 10.46 -9.22
CA ASN A 197 -10.07 10.51 -10.68
C ASN A 197 -8.76 10.31 -11.45
N TYR A 198 -7.63 10.71 -10.86
CA TYR A 198 -6.28 10.52 -11.41
C TYR A 198 -5.98 9.05 -11.78
N LEU A 199 -6.65 8.09 -11.13
CA LEU A 199 -6.49 6.67 -11.42
C LEU A 199 -6.86 6.29 -12.86
N LYS A 200 -7.73 7.08 -13.52
CA LYS A 200 -8.10 6.91 -14.94
C LYS A 200 -6.92 7.15 -15.89
N GLU A 201 -5.95 7.95 -15.46
CA GLU A 201 -4.80 8.34 -16.28
C GLU A 201 -3.60 7.42 -16.09
N LEU A 202 -3.60 6.61 -15.02
CA LEU A 202 -2.50 5.71 -14.72
C LEU A 202 -2.45 4.51 -15.68
N PRO A 203 -1.26 4.11 -16.15
CA PRO A 203 -1.14 2.98 -17.06
C PRO A 203 -1.48 1.67 -16.35
N LYS A 204 -2.34 0.83 -16.94
CA LYS A 204 -2.86 -0.41 -16.30
C LYS A 204 -1.79 -1.36 -15.74
N ILE A 205 -0.55 -1.30 -16.24
CA ILE A 205 0.58 -2.11 -15.76
C ILE A 205 0.94 -1.84 -14.29
N VAL A 206 0.54 -0.70 -13.71
CA VAL A 206 0.90 -0.32 -12.33
C VAL A 206 -0.04 -0.89 -11.27
N PHE A 207 -1.17 -1.47 -11.68
CA PHE A 207 -2.14 -2.03 -10.76
C PHE A 207 -1.83 -3.49 -10.46
N GLY A 208 -1.53 -3.75 -9.19
CA GLY A 208 -1.18 -5.04 -8.65
C GLY A 208 -2.35 -5.97 -8.34
N GLU A 209 -2.04 -7.09 -7.69
CA GLU A 209 -3.03 -8.09 -7.30
C GLU A 209 -3.85 -7.68 -6.08
N LYS A 210 -3.26 -6.87 -5.21
CA LYS A 210 -3.90 -6.32 -4.01
C LYS A 210 -3.65 -4.82 -3.93
N ILE A 211 -4.72 -4.11 -3.56
CA ILE A 211 -4.75 -2.66 -3.46
C ILE A 211 -5.29 -2.35 -2.06
N ALA A 212 -4.44 -1.83 -1.17
CA ALA A 212 -4.85 -1.45 0.18
C ALA A 212 -5.17 0.03 0.23
N LEU A 213 -6.31 0.39 0.80
CA LEU A 213 -6.67 1.78 1.03
C LEU A 213 -5.80 2.36 2.14
N GLU A 214 -4.95 3.33 1.83
CA GLU A 214 -4.09 4.00 2.81
C GLU A 214 -4.67 5.37 3.16
N MET A 215 -5.58 5.42 4.12
CA MET A 215 -6.27 6.65 4.46
C MET A 215 -6.71 6.70 5.92
N PHE A 216 -6.73 7.90 6.47
CA PHE A 216 -7.12 8.16 7.85
C PHE A 216 -8.64 8.11 8.06
N ASN A 217 -9.43 8.18 6.97
CA ASN A 217 -10.90 8.12 7.02
C ASN A 217 -11.40 6.88 7.79
N PRO A 218 -12.55 6.99 8.49
CA PRO A 218 -13.24 5.86 9.12
C PRO A 218 -13.55 4.72 8.14
N ILE A 219 -13.66 3.49 8.63
CA ILE A 219 -13.88 2.31 7.79
C ILE A 219 -15.18 2.41 6.98
N GLU A 220 -16.23 3.00 7.51
CA GLU A 220 -17.49 3.23 6.79
C GLU A 220 -17.29 4.11 5.54
N GLU A 221 -16.45 5.14 5.63
CA GLU A 221 -16.09 5.97 4.49
C GLU A 221 -15.20 5.20 3.51
N GLN A 222 -14.21 4.45 4.01
CA GLN A 222 -13.40 3.57 3.16
C GLN A 222 -14.27 2.57 2.37
N ILE A 223 -15.35 2.05 2.95
CA ILE A 223 -16.30 1.18 2.23
C ILE A 223 -17.04 1.94 1.13
N LYS A 224 -17.43 3.20 1.35
CA LYS A 224 -18.04 4.06 0.32
C LYS A 224 -17.05 4.29 -0.81
N TYR A 225 -15.82 4.72 -0.50
CA TYR A 225 -14.76 4.93 -1.48
C TYR A 225 -14.40 3.66 -2.24
N LYS A 226 -14.31 2.50 -1.55
CA LYS A 226 -14.11 1.20 -2.21
C LYS A 226 -15.18 0.93 -3.26
N LYS A 227 -16.47 1.21 -2.99
CA LYS A 227 -17.55 1.04 -3.98
C LYS A 227 -17.37 1.96 -5.18
N TYR A 228 -16.99 3.21 -4.95
CA TYR A 228 -16.67 4.15 -6.02
C TYR A 228 -15.48 3.68 -6.86
N LEU A 229 -14.37 3.30 -6.23
CA LEU A 229 -13.15 2.82 -6.89
C LEU A 229 -13.38 1.57 -7.75
N ILE A 230 -14.24 0.64 -7.29
CA ILE A 230 -14.63 -0.51 -8.10
C ILE A 230 -15.33 -0.06 -9.39
N LYS A 231 -16.23 0.92 -9.32
CA LYS A 231 -16.90 1.48 -10.51
C LYS A 231 -15.94 2.26 -11.40
N LEU A 232 -15.01 3.00 -10.80
CA LEU A 232 -14.05 3.83 -11.52
C LEU A 232 -13.08 3.00 -12.38
N LEU A 233 -12.68 1.82 -11.87
CA LEU A 233 -11.67 0.96 -12.50
C LEU A 233 -12.26 -0.18 -13.35
N THR A 234 -13.59 -0.30 -13.40
CA THR A 234 -14.31 -1.26 -14.25
C THR A 234 -14.65 -0.61 -15.58
#